data_AF-A0A7C1B002-F1
#
_entry.id   AF-A0A7C1B002-F1
#
_cell.length_a   1.000
_cell.length_b   1.000
_cell.length_c   1.000
_cell.angle_alpha   90.00
_cell.angle_beta   90.00
_cell.angle_gamma   90.00
#
_symmetry.space_group_name_H-M   'P 1'
#
loop_
_entity.id
_entity.type
_entity.pdbx_description
1 polymer ?
#
loop_
_entity_poly.entity_id
_entity_poly.type
_entity_poly.pdbx_seq_one_letter_code
_entity_poly.pdbx_strand_id
1 'polypeptide(L)' 'MEVRAYLRYLNIAPRKTRLVANLVKGMEVEKAKAQLLFCKKRAAKPILKLINSALANARNNLGIDGTFFIKEIRVDQGPM' A
#
# COMPACT_ATOMS: atom_id res chain seq x y z
N MET A 1 15.12 5.05 -6.99
CA MET A 1 14.11 4.89 -8.06
C MET A 1 12.74 4.76 -7.42
N GLU A 2 11.70 5.35 -8.02
CA GLU A 2 10.33 5.30 -7.47
C GLU A 2 9.46 4.36 -8.28
N VAL A 3 8.67 3.54 -7.58
CA VAL A 3 7.66 2.65 -8.18
C VAL A 3 6.31 3.03 -7.62
N ARG A 4 5.31 3.10 -8.49
CA ARG A 4 3.96 3.51 -8.14
C ARG A 4 2.98 2.40 -8.47
N ALA A 5 1.95 2.27 -7.65
CA ALA A 5 0.80 1.42 -7.89
C ALA A 5 -0.45 2.18 -7.45
N TYR A 6 -1.57 1.93 -8.11
CA TYR A 6 -2.83 2.61 -7.85
C TYR A 6 -3.95 1.59 -7.68
N LEU A 7 -4.80 1.81 -6.69
CA LEU A 7 -6.06 1.07 -6.49
C LEU A 7 -7.20 2.06 -6.63
N ARG A 8 -8.00 1.91 -7.70
CA ARG A 8 -9.15 2.76 -7.99
C ARG A 8 -10.45 2.05 -7.57
N TYR A 9 -11.49 2.83 -7.27
CA TYR A 9 -12.83 2.35 -6.95
C TYR A 9 -12.90 1.36 -5.77
N LEU A 10 -12.16 1.67 -4.69
CA LEU A 10 -12.24 0.89 -3.46
C LEU A 10 -13.53 1.27 -2.70
N ASN A 11 -14.44 0.31 -2.53
CA ASN A 11 -15.70 0.47 -1.79
C ASN A 11 -15.50 0.52 -0.25
N ILE A 12 -14.68 1.46 0.22
CA ILE A 12 -14.44 1.75 1.63
C ILE A 12 -14.31 3.27 1.78
N ALA A 13 -14.99 3.83 2.79
CA ALA A 13 -14.89 5.25 3.09
C ALA A 13 -13.41 5.70 3.23
N PRO A 14 -12.97 6.74 2.50
CA PRO A 14 -11.58 7.20 2.48
C PRO A 14 -10.99 7.42 3.87
N ARG A 15 -11.79 7.96 4.81
CA ARG A 15 -11.39 8.15 6.22
C ARG A 15 -10.94 6.85 6.89
N LYS A 16 -11.65 5.73 6.67
CA LYS A 16 -11.31 4.43 7.27
C LYS A 16 -10.03 3.86 6.67
N THR A 17 -9.81 4.08 5.37
CA THR A 17 -8.62 3.61 4.65
C THR A 17 -7.38 4.44 5.01
N ARG A 18 -7.52 5.77 5.16
CA ARG A 18 -6.43 6.68 5.58
C ARG A 18 -5.81 6.28 6.91
N LEU A 19 -6.60 5.82 7.88
CA LEU A 19 -6.08 5.37 9.18
C LEU A 19 -5.05 4.24 9.04
N VAL A 20 -5.32 3.28 8.15
CA VAL A 20 -4.42 2.14 7.91
C VAL A 20 -3.26 2.55 6.99
N ALA A 21 -3.51 3.41 6.00
CA ALA A 21 -2.46 3.91 5.12
C ALA A 21 -1.39 4.71 5.89
N ASN A 22 -1.82 5.60 6.79
CA ASN A 22 -0.91 6.39 7.62
C ASN A 22 -0.05 5.52 8.55
N LEU A 23 -0.57 4.38 8.98
CA LEU A 23 0.13 3.46 9.86
C LEU A 23 1.38 2.86 9.21
N VAL A 24 1.35 2.62 7.90
CA VAL A 24 2.48 2.02 7.14
C VAL A 24 3.36 3.04 6.43
N LYS A 25 3.03 4.34 6.53
CA LYS A 25 3.77 5.40 5.87
C LYS A 25 5.19 5.50 6.44
N GLY A 26 6.20 5.51 5.58
CA GLY A 26 7.62 5.60 5.98
C GLY A 26 8.22 4.28 6.47
N MET A 27 7.45 3.20 6.55
CA MET A 27 7.96 1.90 6.94
C MET A 27 8.65 1.18 5.77
N GLU A 28 9.58 0.29 6.12
CA GLU A 28 10.11 -0.72 5.22
C GLU A 28 9.00 -1.68 4.78
N VAL A 29 9.01 -2.09 3.50
CA VAL A 29 7.89 -2.83 2.91
C VAL A 29 7.63 -4.16 3.61
N GLU A 30 8.66 -4.91 4.03
CA GLU A 30 8.46 -6.17 4.76
C GLU A 30 7.85 -5.96 6.15
N LYS A 31 8.28 -4.92 6.87
CA LYS A 31 7.68 -4.53 8.16
C LYS A 31 6.22 -4.09 7.97
N ALA A 32 5.94 -3.31 6.93
CA ALA A 32 4.60 -2.87 6.61
C ALA A 32 3.67 -4.06 6.29
N LYS A 33 4.14 -5.07 5.55
CA LYS A 33 3.37 -6.29 5.28
C LYS A 33 3.01 -7.03 6.58
N ALA A 34 4.00 -7.27 7.44
CA ALA A 34 3.78 -7.92 8.72
C ALA A 34 2.76 -7.15 9.57
N GLN A 35 2.90 -5.82 9.64
CA GLN A 35 1.97 -4.97 10.37
C GLN A 35 0.54 -5.02 9.81
N LEU A 36 0.38 -5.07 8.49
CA LEU A 36 -0.93 -5.18 7.84
C LEU A 36 -1.57 -6.57 8.01
N LEU A 37 -0.77 -7.63 8.11
CA LEU A 37 -1.25 -9.00 8.38
C LEU A 37 -1.96 -9.10 9.74
N PHE A 38 -1.43 -8.43 10.77
CA PHE A 38 -2.03 -8.42 12.11
C PHE A 38 -3.08 -7.32 12.30
N CYS A 39 -3.25 -6.41 11.34
CA CYS A 39 -4.19 -5.31 11.43
C CYS A 39 -5.64 -5.80 11.23
N LYS A 40 -6.45 -5.77 12.30
CA LYS A 40 -7.87 -6.20 12.28
C LYS A 40 -8.82 -5.25 11.51
N LYS A 41 -8.31 -4.31 10.71
CA LYS A 41 -9.13 -3.36 9.94
C LYS A 41 -9.40 -3.91 8.55
N ARG A 42 -10.63 -3.77 8.04
CA ARG A 42 -11.01 -4.20 6.67
C ARG A 42 -10.12 -3.57 5.59
N ALA A 43 -9.64 -2.35 5.80
CA ALA A 43 -8.75 -1.65 4.87
C ALA A 43 -7.33 -2.24 4.79
N ALA A 44 -6.92 -3.12 5.71
CA ALA A 44 -5.59 -3.74 5.68
C ALA A 44 -5.41 -4.67 4.46
N LYS A 45 -6.41 -5.50 4.16
CA LYS A 45 -6.38 -6.42 3.01
C LYS A 45 -6.14 -5.71 1.65
N PRO A 46 -6.91 -4.66 1.28
CA PRO A 46 -6.67 -3.96 0.02
C PRO A 46 -5.33 -3.21 -0.01
N ILE A 47 -4.88 -2.65 1.11
CA ILE A 47 -3.57 -1.97 1.17
C ILE A 47 -2.42 -2.97 1.02
N LEU A 48 -2.52 -4.15 1.65
CA LEU A 48 -1.53 -5.21 1.49
C LEU A 48 -1.42 -5.65 0.01
N LYS A 49 -2.56 -5.82 -0.66
CA LYS A 49 -2.60 -6.13 -2.09
C LYS A 49 -1.95 -5.03 -2.94
N LEU A 50 -2.20 -3.76 -2.61
CA LEU A 50 -1.60 -2.62 -3.31
C LEU A 50 -0.07 -2.59 -3.18
N ILE A 51 0.45 -2.83 -1.97
CA ILE A 51 1.91 -2.91 -1.72
C ILE A 51 2.54 -4.07 -2.49
N ASN A 52 1.89 -5.24 -2.49
CA ASN A 52 2.37 -6.39 -3.26
C ASN A 52 2.40 -6.10 -4.76
N SER A 53 1.40 -5.38 -5.27
CA SER A 53 1.38 -4.94 -6.67
C SER A 53 2.52 -3.97 -6.99
N ALA A 54 2.84 -3.03 -6.08
CA ALA A 54 3.98 -2.12 -6.27
C ALA A 54 5.31 -2.87 -6.31
N LEU A 55 5.50 -3.87 -5.45
CA LEU A 55 6.69 -4.74 -5.50
C LEU A 55 6.77 -5.56 -6.78
N ALA A 56 5.65 -6.12 -7.23
CA ALA A 56 5.61 -6.87 -8.48
C ALA A 56 5.99 -5.99 -9.67
N ASN A 57 5.53 -4.73 -9.70
CA ASN A 57 5.93 -3.77 -10.72
C ASN A 57 7.43 -3.46 -10.66
N ALA A 58 8.00 -3.34 -9.46
CA ALA A 58 9.43 -3.09 -9.28
C ALA A 58 10.28 -4.24 -9.82
N ARG A 59 9.88 -5.49 -9.55
CA ARG A 59 10.58 -6.68 -10.01
C ARG A 59 10.42 -6.92 -11.50
N ASN A 60 9.19 -6.98 -11.98
CA ASN A 60 8.90 -7.44 -13.35
C ASN A 60 9.22 -6.37 -14.40
N ASN A 61 8.96 -5.09 -14.11
CA ASN A 61 9.10 -4.04 -15.14
C ASN A 61 10.46 -3.35 -15.08
N LEU A 62 11.11 -3.32 -13.91
CA LEU A 62 12.36 -2.60 -13.71
C LEU A 62 13.55 -3.52 -13.38
N GLY A 63 13.30 -4.80 -13.10
CA GLY A 63 14.36 -5.76 -12.72
C GLY A 63 15.05 -5.40 -11.41
N ILE A 64 14.39 -4.62 -10.53
CA ILE A 64 14.99 -4.16 -9.28
C ILE A 64 14.64 -5.14 -8.17
N ASP A 65 15.67 -5.78 -7.64
CA ASP A 65 15.59 -6.53 -6.39
C ASP A 65 16.37 -5.82 -5.29
N GLY A 66 15.75 -5.70 -4.13
CA GLY A 66 16.34 -5.03 -2.99
C GLY A 66 15.32 -4.63 -1.93
N THR A 67 15.77 -3.81 -0.98
CA THR A 67 14.94 -3.31 0.11
C THR A 67 14.14 -2.08 -0.35
N PHE A 68 12.83 -2.14 -0.19
CA PHE A 68 11.93 -1.04 -0.55
C PHE A 68 11.36 -0.36 0.69
N PHE A 69 11.17 0.96 0.59
CA PHE A 69 10.56 1.79 1.61
C PHE A 69 9.31 2.48 1.07
N ILE A 70 8.27 2.60 1.91
CA ILE A 70 7.04 3.32 1.55
C ILE A 70 7.29 4.81 1.71
N LYS A 71 7.78 5.45 0.63
CA LYS A 71 8.02 6.89 0.60
C LYS A 71 6.73 7.68 0.82
N GLU A 72 5.68 7.31 0.11
CA GLU A 72 4.40 8.01 0.17
C GLU A 72 3.23 7.08 -0.10
N ILE A 73 2.13 7.29 0.62
CA ILE A 73 0.85 6.61 0.42
C ILE A 73 -0.27 7.64 0.59
N ARG A 74 -1.11 7.80 -0.44
CA ARG A 74 -2.23 8.74 -0.47
C ARG A 74 -3.54 8.00 -0.67
N VAL A 75 -4.61 8.53 -0.11
CA VAL A 75 -5.97 7.99 -0.23
C VAL A 75 -6.92 9.14 -0.53
N ASP A 76 -7.40 9.18 -1.76
CA ASP A 76 -8.31 10.20 -2.26
C ASP A 76 -9.77 9.75 -2.14
N GLN A 77 -10.70 10.68 -2.32
CA GLN A 77 -12.12 10.34 -2.40
C GLN A 77 -12.43 9.76 -3.78
N GLY A 78 -13.21 8.69 -3.80
CA GLY A 78 -13.77 8.13 -5.04
C GLY A 78 -15.08 8.80 -5.42
N PRO A 79 -15.63 8.50 -6.62
CA PRO A 79 -16.96 8.95 -7.00
C PRO A 79 -18.00 8.42 -6.01
N MET A 80 -19.00 9.25 -5.74
CA MET A 80 -20.14 8.94 -4.86
C MET A 80 -21.36 8.59 -5.69
#